data_AF-A0A5E4U764-F1
#
_entry.id   AF-A0A5E4U764-F1
#
_cell.length_a   1.000
_cell.length_b   1.000
_cell.length_c   1.000
_cell.angle_alpha   90.00
_cell.angle_beta   90.00
_cell.angle_gamma   90.00
#
_symmetry.space_group_name_H-M   'P 1'
#
loop_
_entity.id
_entity.type
_entity.pdbx_description
1 polymer ?
#
loop_
_entity_poly.entity_id
_entity_poly.type
_entity_poly.pdbx_seq_one_letter_code
_entity_poly.pdbx_strand_id
1 'polypeptide(L)' 'MSSLIGLLVAIVLVGVPVWRILTRLGLSPWFTVLAFIPVVNIIALWLLSYANWPGQRASTQVSNG' A
#
# COMPACT_ATOMS: atom_id res chain seq x y z
N MET A 1 8.71 10.06 13.37
CA MET A 1 9.43 8.84 12.92
C MET A 1 8.76 7.56 13.42
N SER A 2 8.19 7.54 14.63
CA SER A 2 7.66 6.33 15.28
C SER A 2 6.34 5.78 14.74
N SER A 3 5.52 6.61 14.07
CA SER A 3 4.18 6.18 13.60
C SER A 3 4.21 5.14 12.48
N LEU A 4 5.28 5.12 11.68
CA LEU A 4 5.42 4.19 10.55
C LEU A 4 5.65 2.74 11.02
N ILE A 5 6.44 2.58 12.09
CA ILE A 5 6.72 1.29 12.71
C ILE A 5 5.45 0.71 13.34
N GLY A 6 4.63 1.52 14.00
CA GLY A 6 3.35 1.08 14.57
C GLY A 6 2.37 0.57 13.50
N LEU A 7 2.32 1.23 12.35
CA LEU A 7 1.47 0.82 11.21
C LEU A 7 1.93 -0.54 10.64
N LEU A 8 3.24 -0.72 10.44
CA LEU A 8 3.80 -1.98 9.95
C LEU A 8 3.55 -3.13 10.90
N VAL A 9 3.72 -2.91 12.20
CA VAL A 9 3.44 -3.91 13.23
C VAL A 9 1.96 -4.31 13.22
N ALA A 10 1.04 -3.35 13.14
CA ALA A 10 -0.40 -3.63 13.05
C ALA A 10 -0.78 -4.47 11.82
N ILE A 11 -0.20 -4.16 10.65
CA ILE A 11 -0.42 -4.90 9.41
C ILE A 11 0.02 -6.36 9.55
N VAL A 12 1.20 -6.60 10.12
CA VAL A 12 1.71 -7.97 10.34
C VAL A 12 0.87 -8.71 11.38
N LEU A 13 0.50 -8.02 12.47
CA LEU A 13 -0.28 -8.60 13.57
C LEU A 13 -1.66 -9.07 13.12
N VAL A 14 -2.25 -8.42 12.10
CA VAL A 14 -3.54 -8.80 11.52
C VAL A 14 -3.38 -9.74 10.31
N GLY A 15 -2.35 -9.53 9.49
CA GLY A 15 -2.10 -10.35 8.29
C GLY A 15 -1.74 -11.80 8.60
N VAL A 16 -0.93 -12.04 9.63
CA VAL A 16 -0.52 -13.39 10.06
C VAL A 16 -1.71 -14.26 10.52
N PRO A 17 -2.61 -13.80 11.42
CA PRO A 17 -3.76 -14.60 11.81
C PRO A 17 -4.74 -14.82 10.66
N VAL A 18 -4.95 -13.84 9.77
CA VAL A 18 -5.77 -14.03 8.56
C VAL A 18 -5.23 -15.16 7.70
N TRP A 19 -3.91 -15.19 7.44
CA TRP A 19 -3.28 -16.30 6.71
C TRP A 19 -3.44 -17.66 7.42
N ARG A 20 -3.28 -17.69 8.75
CA ARG A 20 -3.49 -18.92 9.54
C ARG A 20 -4.95 -19.39 9.51
N ILE A 21 -5.91 -18.47 9.46
CA ILE A 21 -7.33 -18.80 9.38
C ILE A 21 -7.65 -19.38 8.00
N LEU A 22 -7.21 -18.74 6.91
CA LEU A 22 -7.44 -19.23 5.56
C LEU A 22 -6.84 -20.63 5.33
N THR A 23 -5.63 -20.87 5.83
CA THR A 23 -4.99 -22.20 5.76
C THR A 23 -5.71 -23.25 6.61
N ARG A 24 -6.28 -22.87 7.76
CA ARG A 24 -7.12 -23.78 8.57
C ARG A 24 -8.47 -24.11 7.92
N LEU A 25 -9.00 -23.21 7.09
CA LEU A 25 -10.26 -23.42 6.37
C LEU A 25 -10.11 -24.35 5.15
N GLY A 26 -8.91 -24.85 4.86
CA GLY A 26 -8.62 -25.66 3.67
C GLY A 26 -8.64 -24.85 2.36
N LEU A 27 -8.72 -23.52 2.47
CA LEU A 27 -8.66 -22.62 1.32
C LEU A 27 -7.21 -22.48 0.84
N SER A 28 -7.05 -22.39 -0.48
CA SER A 28 -5.74 -22.21 -1.09
C SER A 28 -5.03 -20.97 -0.51
N PRO A 29 -3.77 -21.08 -0.04
CA PRO A 29 -3.00 -19.96 0.50
C PRO A 29 -2.93 -18.75 -0.42
N TRP A 30 -3.13 -18.95 -1.73
CA TRP A 30 -3.25 -17.90 -2.75
C TRP A 30 -4.34 -16.86 -2.46
N PHE A 31 -5.42 -17.22 -1.76
CA PHE A 31 -6.42 -16.25 -1.33
C PHE A 31 -5.87 -15.23 -0.33
N THR A 32 -4.79 -15.56 0.38
CA THR A 32 -4.08 -14.60 1.25
C THR A 32 -3.43 -13.50 0.40
N VAL A 33 -2.87 -13.85 -0.76
CA VAL A 33 -2.32 -12.86 -1.69
C VAL A 33 -3.43 -11.96 -2.23
N LEU A 34 -4.59 -12.54 -2.56
CA LEU A 34 -5.77 -11.79 -2.98
C LEU A 34 -6.27 -10.83 -1.88
N ALA A 35 -6.26 -11.27 -0.62
CA ALA A 35 -6.61 -10.44 0.53
C ALA A 35 -5.61 -9.29 0.77
N PHE A 36 -4.36 -9.44 0.31
CA PHE A 36 -3.34 -8.39 0.37
C PHE A 36 -3.46 -7.35 -0.75
N ILE A 37 -4.14 -7.65 -1.86
CA ILE A 37 -4.36 -6.70 -2.98
C ILE A 37 -4.92 -5.35 -2.50
N PRO A 38 -6.02 -5.28 -1.71
CA PRO A 38 -6.54 -4.00 -1.22
C PRO A 38 -5.56 -3.27 -0.29
N VAL A 39 -4.75 -3.99 0.50
CA VAL A 39 -3.73 -3.39 1.37
C VAL A 39 -2.63 -2.74 0.54
N VAL A 40 -2.13 -3.46 -0.47
CA VAL A 40 -1.12 -2.95 -1.40
C VAL A 40 -1.63 -1.72 -2.15
N ASN A 41 -2.90 -1.67 -2.53
CA ASN A 41 -3.51 -0.51 -3.19
C ASN A 41 -3.47 0.74 -2.29
N ILE A 42 -3.82 0.62 -1.01
CA ILE A 42 -3.74 1.75 -0.06
C ILE A 42 -2.30 2.24 0.09
N ILE A 43 -1.33 1.31 0.21
CA ILE A 43 0.10 1.67 0.29
C ILE A 43 0.55 2.39 -0.98
N ALA A 44 0.12 1.92 -2.16
CA ALA A 44 0.45 2.54 -3.44
C ALA A 44 -0.11 3.96 -3.55
N LEU A 45 -1.37 4.18 -3.15
CA LEU A 45 -1.97 5.51 -3.09
C LEU A 45 -1.25 6.43 -2.10
N TRP A 46 -0.85 5.89 -0.96
CA TRP A 46 -0.08 6.64 0.04
C TRP A 46 1.28 7.06 -0.52
N LEU A 47 1.99 6.14 -1.18
CA LEU A 47 3.26 6.40 -1.85
C LEU A 47 3.11 7.42 -2.99
N LEU A 48 2.04 7.32 -3.77
CA LEU A 48 1.71 8.25 -4.85
C LEU A 48 1.46 9.67 -4.32
N SER A 49 0.94 9.83 -3.10
CA SER A 49 0.77 11.14 -2.47
C SER A 49 2.11 11.83 -2.17
N TYR A 50 3.14 11.04 -1.84
CA TYR A 50 4.50 11.54 -1.64
C TYR A 50 5.31 11.63 -2.94
N ALA A 51 4.83 11.02 -4.02
CA ALA A 51 5.50 11.05 -5.31
C ALA A 51 5.42 12.45 -5.94
N ASN A 52 6.56 12.97 -6.36
CA ASN A 52 6.63 14.27 -7.00
C ASN A 52 6.02 14.21 -8.41
N TRP A 53 4.91 14.90 -8.64
CA TRP A 53 4.23 14.89 -9.92
C TRP A 53 5.06 15.60 -11.02
N PRO A 54 5.30 14.96 -12.19
CA PRO A 54 6.12 15.56 -13.25
C PRO A 54 5.46 16.76 -13.96
N GLY A 55 4.16 16.99 -13.76
CA GLY A 55 3.38 18.00 -14.48
C GLY A 55 3.58 19.46 -14.02
N GLN A 56 4.18 19.72 -12.86
CA GLN A 56 4.35 21.09 -12.34
C GLN A 56 5.40 21.93 -13.09
N ARG A 57 6.22 21.32 -13.96
CA ARG A 57 7.28 22.02 -14.70
C ARG A 57 6.83 22.64 -16.02
N ALA A 58 5.66 22.26 -16.55
CA ALA A 58 5.21 22.71 -17.87
C ALA A 58 4.57 24.11 -17.87
N SER A 59 3.97 24.54 -16.75
CA SER A 59 3.23 25.80 -16.66
C SER A 59 4.11 27.05 -16.59
N THR A 60 5.39 26.93 -16.24
CA THR A 60 6.32 28.08 -16.15
C THR A 60 7.10 28.34 -17.44
N GLN A 61 7.11 27.42 -18.42
CA GLN A 61 7.90 27.61 -19.64
C GLN A 61 7.15 28.37 -20.76
N VAL A 62 5.81 28.43 -20.72
CA VAL A 62 4.97 29.04 -21.77
C VAL A 62 4.71 30.55 -21.54
N SER A 63 5.12 31.11 -20.40
CA SER A 63 4.91 32.55 -20.09
C SER A 63 6.08 33.46 -20.48
N ASN A 64 7.13 32.93 -21.11
CA ASN A 64 8.30 33.73 -21.52
C ASN A 64 8.45 33.75 -23.04
N GLY A 65 7.35 34.07 -23.72
CA GLY A 65 7.29 34.47 -25.13
C GLY A 65 7.19 35.98 -25.25
#